data_AF-A0A820NIJ9-F1
#
_entry.id   AF-A0A820NIJ9-F1
#
_cell.length_a   1.000
_cell.length_b   1.000
_cell.length_c   1.000
_cell.angle_alpha   90.00
_cell.angle_beta   90.00
_cell.angle_gamma   90.00
#
_symmetry.space_group_name_H-M   'P 1'
#
loop_
_entity.id
_entity.type
_entity.pdbx_description
1 polymer ?
#
loop_
_entity_poly.entity_id
_entity_poly.type
_entity_poly.pdbx_seq_one_letter_code
_entity_poly.pdbx_strand_id
1 'polypeptide(L)'
;KISGSKITNYTIDCLDLESLRDVFKKHSIYAIINFAALKSVGESVKNPILYYQNNVGCLLNLLTCMEEFNVKNFIFSSSATVYGTPKYLPLDEKHPCVGDAITNPYGKSKYICEHVLKDTTVAHSV
;
A
#
# COMPACT_ATOMS: atom_id res chain seq x y z
N LYS A 1 -15.85 -20.11 -12.74
CA LYS A 1 -16.30 -19.34 -11.56
C LYS A 1 -15.41 -19.73 -10.39
N ILE A 2 -14.67 -18.80 -9.77
CA ILE A 2 -13.71 -19.15 -8.69
C ILE A 2 -14.39 -19.16 -7.31
N SER A 3 -15.12 -18.09 -6.95
CA SER A 3 -15.76 -17.97 -5.62
C SER A 3 -17.24 -18.37 -5.55
N GLY A 4 -17.92 -18.51 -6.69
CA GLY A 4 -19.37 -18.77 -6.75
C GLY A 4 -20.28 -17.58 -6.40
N SER A 5 -19.76 -16.60 -5.65
CA SER A 5 -20.48 -15.41 -5.17
C SER A 5 -20.35 -14.20 -6.08
N LYS A 6 -21.32 -13.28 -5.99
CA LYS A 6 -21.26 -11.96 -6.65
C LYS A 6 -20.31 -11.05 -5.88
N ILE A 7 -19.37 -10.41 -6.58
CA ILE A 7 -18.44 -9.43 -6.01
C ILE A 7 -19.03 -8.04 -6.23
N THR A 8 -19.19 -7.26 -5.17
CA THR A 8 -19.51 -5.83 -5.28
C THR A 8 -18.30 -5.10 -5.84
N ASN A 9 -18.48 -4.41 -6.96
CA ASN A 9 -17.40 -3.73 -7.66
C ASN A 9 -17.67 -2.23 -7.75
N TYR A 10 -16.62 -1.43 -7.52
CA TYR A 10 -16.61 0.01 -7.70
C TYR A 10 -15.46 0.35 -8.65
N THR A 11 -15.78 0.97 -9.79
CA THR A 11 -14.76 1.48 -10.72
C THR A 11 -14.39 2.89 -10.28
N ILE A 12 -13.41 2.98 -9.37
CA ILE A 12 -12.92 4.25 -8.82
C ILE A 12 -11.38 4.24 -8.78
N ASP A 13 -10.79 5.43 -8.73
CA ASP A 13 -9.36 5.61 -8.47
C ASP A 13 -9.16 5.84 -6.96
N CYS A 14 -8.16 5.18 -6.37
CA CYS A 14 -7.80 5.41 -4.97
C CYS A 14 -7.12 6.79 -4.74
N LEU A 15 -6.71 7.48 -5.81
CA LEU A 15 -6.30 8.88 -5.74
C LEU A 15 -7.48 9.85 -5.60
N ASP A 16 -8.69 9.42 -5.93
CA ASP A 16 -9.91 10.20 -5.68
C ASP A 16 -10.44 9.90 -4.27
N LEU A 17 -10.06 10.78 -3.34
CA LEU A 17 -10.44 10.66 -1.94
C LEU A 17 -11.96 10.71 -1.72
N GLU A 18 -12.70 11.52 -2.49
CA GLU A 18 -14.15 11.63 -2.33
C GLU A 18 -14.85 10.36 -2.79
N SER A 19 -14.44 9.82 -3.94
CA SER A 19 -14.95 8.53 -4.42
C SER A 19 -14.66 7.39 -3.44
N LEU A 20 -13.49 7.39 -2.80
CA LEU A 20 -13.17 6.44 -1.73
C LEU A 20 -14.09 6.64 -0.52
N ARG A 21 -14.26 7.86 -0.02
CA ARG A 21 -15.17 8.17 1.10
C ARG A 21 -16.58 7.67 0.83
N ASP A 22 -17.07 7.81 -0.40
CA ASP A 22 -18.39 7.34 -0.79
C ASP A 22 -18.52 5.81 -0.77
N VAL A 23 -17.44 5.06 -0.97
CA VAL A 23 -17.44 3.60 -0.75
C VAL A 23 -17.48 3.29 0.74
N PHE A 24 -16.68 3.98 1.56
CA PHE A 24 -16.68 3.79 3.02
C PHE A 24 -18.05 4.09 3.65
N LYS A 25 -18.75 5.14 3.19
CA LYS A 25 -20.12 5.46 3.67
C LYS A 25 -21.15 4.37 3.36
N LYS A 26 -20.93 3.59 2.29
CA LYS A 26 -21.89 2.57 1.82
C LYS A 26 -21.73 1.22 2.53
N HIS A 27 -20.65 1.00 3.27
CA HIS A 27 -20.30 -0.30 3.83
C HIS A 27 -19.76 -0.21 5.25
N SER A 28 -20.14 -1.17 6.10
CA SER A 28 -19.45 -1.40 7.38
C SER A 28 -18.20 -2.25 7.13
N ILE A 29 -17.06 -1.60 6.84
CA ILE A 29 -15.81 -2.27 6.49
C ILE A 29 -15.09 -2.74 7.75
N TYR A 30 -14.88 -4.06 7.88
CA TYR A 30 -14.09 -4.63 8.97
C TYR A 30 -12.58 -4.52 8.74
N ALA A 31 -12.13 -4.78 7.50
CA ALA A 31 -10.73 -4.79 7.12
C ALA A 31 -10.54 -4.41 5.65
N ILE A 32 -9.35 -3.92 5.32
CA ILE A 32 -8.95 -3.55 3.96
C ILE A 32 -7.70 -4.33 3.56
N ILE A 33 -7.68 -4.82 2.33
CA ILE A 33 -6.50 -5.42 1.69
C ILE A 33 -6.09 -4.53 0.52
N ASN A 34 -4.96 -3.84 0.64
CA ASN A 34 -4.51 -2.90 -0.38
C ASN A 34 -3.56 -3.54 -1.40
N PHE A 35 -4.10 -3.81 -2.59
CA PHE A 35 -3.34 -4.21 -3.78
C PHE A 35 -3.11 -3.08 -4.78
N ALA A 36 -3.71 -1.90 -4.59
CA ALA A 36 -3.70 -0.80 -5.56
C ALA A 36 -2.30 -0.16 -5.62
N ALA A 37 -1.54 -0.50 -6.68
CA ALA A 37 -0.23 0.06 -6.95
C ALA A 37 0.21 -0.20 -8.40
N LEU A 38 0.95 0.73 -8.98
CA LEU A 38 1.81 0.45 -10.13
C LEU A 38 2.97 -0.43 -9.68
N LYS A 39 3.34 -1.42 -10.51
CA LYS A 39 4.26 -2.51 -10.11
C LYS A 39 5.45 -2.75 -11.03
N SER A 40 5.56 -2.06 -12.16
CA SER A 40 6.63 -2.31 -13.12
C SER A 40 7.92 -1.62 -12.70
N VAL A 41 8.94 -2.42 -12.35
CA VAL A 41 10.27 -1.92 -11.99
C VAL A 41 10.86 -1.06 -13.12
N GLY A 42 10.83 -1.55 -14.36
CA GLY A 42 11.43 -0.85 -15.50
C GLY A 42 10.72 0.46 -15.87
N GLU A 43 9.41 0.53 -15.69
CA GLU A 43 8.65 1.78 -15.89
C GLU A 43 8.89 2.75 -14.74
N SER A 44 8.97 2.25 -13.50
CA SER A 44 9.17 3.10 -12.31
C SER A 44 10.43 3.95 -12.40
N VAL A 45 11.50 3.42 -13.00
CA VAL A 45 12.75 4.16 -13.22
C VAL A 45 12.56 5.31 -14.23
N LYS A 46 11.70 5.13 -15.24
CA LYS A 46 11.40 6.16 -16.23
C LYS A 46 10.43 7.22 -15.70
N ASN A 47 9.48 6.79 -14.86
CA ASN A 47 8.40 7.63 -14.34
C ASN A 47 8.34 7.59 -12.80
N PRO A 48 9.39 8.04 -12.07
CA PRO A 48 9.46 7.90 -10.62
C PRO A 48 8.33 8.65 -9.89
N ILE A 49 8.03 9.88 -10.33
CA ILE A 49 7.00 10.73 -9.70
C ILE A 49 5.63 10.06 -9.79
N LEU A 50 5.28 9.49 -10.95
CA LEU A 50 4.03 8.76 -11.15
C LEU A 50 3.89 7.60 -10.15
N TYR A 51 4.96 6.84 -9.94
CA TYR A 51 4.96 5.71 -9.00
C TYR A 51 4.79 6.16 -7.55
N TYR A 52 5.45 7.25 -7.15
CA TYR A 52 5.28 7.80 -5.80
C TYR A 52 3.88 8.37 -5.59
N GLN A 53 3.40 9.20 -6.53
CA GLN A 53 2.05 9.78 -6.48
C GLN A 53 0.99 8.69 -6.39
N ASN A 54 1.06 7.68 -7.26
CA ASN A 54 0.10 6.60 -7.25
C ASN A 54 0.22 5.73 -5.99
N ASN A 55 1.39 5.15 -5.73
CA ASN A 55 1.49 4.10 -4.72
C ASN A 55 1.40 4.65 -3.29
N VAL A 56 2.06 5.78 -3.03
CA VAL A 56 2.04 6.43 -1.71
C VAL A 56 0.74 7.22 -1.55
N GLY A 57 0.31 7.96 -2.57
CA GLY A 57 -0.94 8.73 -2.52
C GLY A 57 -2.18 7.86 -2.29
N CYS A 58 -2.31 6.73 -3.01
CA CYS A 58 -3.41 5.79 -2.79
C CYS A 58 -3.41 5.23 -1.36
N LEU A 59 -2.23 4.93 -0.79
CA LEU A 59 -2.14 4.47 0.60
C LEU A 59 -2.60 5.58 1.56
N LEU A 60 -2.10 6.81 1.39
CA LEU A 60 -2.45 7.93 2.27
C LEU A 60 -3.96 8.18 2.24
N ASN A 61 -4.58 8.22 1.06
CA ASN A 61 -6.04 8.40 0.95
C ASN A 61 -6.81 7.28 1.64
N LEU A 62 -6.38 6.02 1.49
CA LEU A 62 -7.00 4.89 2.19
C LEU A 62 -6.87 5.05 3.70
N LEU A 63 -5.69 5.40 4.21
CA LEU A 63 -5.46 5.61 5.64
C LEU A 63 -6.29 6.77 6.21
N THR A 64 -6.43 7.87 5.46
CA THR A 64 -7.32 8.98 5.81
C THR A 64 -8.76 8.51 5.97
N CYS A 65 -9.30 7.77 5.00
CA CYS A 65 -10.65 7.19 5.13
C CYS A 65 -10.75 6.17 6.27
N MET A 66 -9.72 5.36 6.49
CA MET A 66 -9.72 4.42 7.60
C MET A 66 -9.81 5.12 8.96
N GLU A 67 -9.12 6.24 9.12
CA GLU A 67 -9.20 7.08 10.32
C GLU A 67 -10.60 7.70 10.48
N GLU A 68 -11.13 8.32 9.42
CA GLU A 68 -12.46 8.96 9.43
C GLU A 68 -13.60 7.99 9.78
N PHE A 69 -13.50 6.74 9.32
CA PHE A 69 -14.55 5.72 9.48
C PHE A 69 -14.19 4.65 10.53
N ASN A 70 -13.13 4.86 11.31
CA ASN A 70 -12.67 3.98 12.39
C ASN A 70 -12.44 2.51 11.96
N VAL A 71 -11.85 2.31 10.79
CA VAL A 71 -11.42 0.99 10.29
C VAL A 71 -9.99 0.74 10.73
N LYS A 72 -9.74 -0.35 11.48
CA LYS A 72 -8.42 -0.60 12.10
C LYS A 72 -7.62 -1.74 11.48
N ASN A 73 -8.26 -2.63 10.73
CA ASN A 73 -7.59 -3.80 10.17
C ASN A 73 -7.14 -3.52 8.74
N PHE A 74 -5.82 -3.61 8.50
CA PHE A 74 -5.21 -3.33 7.20
C PHE A 74 -4.20 -4.41 6.83
N ILE A 75 -4.27 -4.89 5.59
CA ILE A 75 -3.26 -5.77 4.99
C ILE A 75 -2.66 -5.05 3.79
N PHE A 76 -1.36 -4.81 3.84
CA PHE A 76 -0.62 -4.15 2.76
C PHE A 76 0.09 -5.16 1.86
N SER A 77 -0.09 -5.04 0.55
CA SER A 77 0.71 -5.79 -0.43
C SER A 77 2.11 -5.16 -0.58
N SER A 78 3.04 -5.52 0.30
CA SER A 78 4.46 -5.16 0.15
C SER A 78 5.17 -6.00 -0.93
N SER A 79 6.50 -5.98 -0.99
CA SER A 79 7.32 -6.69 -1.97
C SER A 79 8.71 -7.00 -1.44
N ALA A 80 9.30 -8.13 -1.85
CA ALA A 80 10.70 -8.46 -1.53
C ALA A 80 11.71 -7.41 -2.07
N THR A 81 11.29 -6.52 -2.97
CA THR A 81 12.13 -5.41 -3.45
C THR A 81 12.55 -4.43 -2.35
N VAL A 82 11.86 -4.42 -1.19
CA VAL A 82 12.24 -3.60 -0.03
C VAL A 82 13.55 -4.06 0.62
N TYR A 83 13.98 -5.30 0.37
CA TYR A 83 15.28 -5.82 0.84
C TYR A 83 16.46 -5.38 -0.03
N GLY A 84 16.22 -4.72 -1.17
CA GLY A 84 17.28 -4.29 -2.08
C GLY A 84 18.11 -5.48 -2.60
N THR A 85 19.43 -5.35 -2.57
CA THR A 85 20.34 -6.49 -2.82
C THR A 85 20.48 -7.31 -1.54
N PRO A 86 20.06 -8.61 -1.52
CA PRO A 86 20.13 -9.44 -0.32
C PRO A 86 21.56 -9.55 0.22
N LYS A 87 21.72 -9.38 1.53
CA LYS A 87 22.99 -9.59 2.23
C LYS A 87 23.23 -11.05 2.59
N TYR A 88 22.16 -11.82 2.77
CA TYR A 88 22.20 -13.27 3.02
C TYR A 88 20.93 -13.96 2.52
N LEU A 89 20.98 -15.29 2.49
CA LEU A 89 19.86 -16.17 2.13
C LEU A 89 19.73 -17.32 3.13
N PRO A 90 18.51 -17.85 3.37
CA PRO A 90 17.23 -17.36 2.86
C PRO A 90 16.86 -15.98 3.43
N LEU A 91 16.04 -15.22 2.71
CA LEU A 91 15.50 -13.94 3.21
C LEU A 91 14.48 -14.21 4.32
N ASP A 92 14.65 -13.55 5.46
CA ASP A 92 13.66 -13.50 6.54
C ASP A 92 13.25 -12.04 6.83
N GLU A 93 12.25 -11.83 7.67
CA GLU A 93 11.76 -10.49 8.06
C GLU A 93 12.73 -9.73 8.98
N LYS A 94 13.79 -10.37 9.48
CA LYS A 94 14.87 -9.71 10.23
C LYS A 94 15.93 -9.13 9.29
N HIS A 95 15.90 -9.47 8.00
CA HIS A 95 16.77 -8.87 7.02
C HIS A 95 16.59 -7.35 7.02
N PRO A 96 17.68 -6.56 7.06
CA PRO A 96 17.54 -5.12 7.09
C PRO A 96 16.84 -4.64 5.81
N CYS A 97 15.72 -3.93 5.97
CA CYS A 97 15.14 -3.13 4.90
C CYS A 97 16.08 -1.93 4.68
N VAL A 98 16.87 -1.98 3.63
CA VAL A 98 17.90 -0.98 3.34
C VAL A 98 17.35 -0.01 2.31
N GLY A 99 16.62 1.02 2.78
CA GLY A 99 15.95 2.02 1.92
C GLY A 99 16.84 2.58 0.81
N ASP A 100 18.11 2.88 1.11
CA ASP A 100 19.09 3.37 0.13
C ASP A 100 19.59 2.29 -0.86
N ALA A 101 19.60 1.02 -0.45
CA ALA A 101 20.00 -0.09 -1.31
C ALA A 101 18.87 -0.56 -2.25
N ILE A 102 17.68 0.03 -2.16
CA ILE A 102 16.58 -0.23 -3.09
C ILE A 102 16.89 0.46 -4.42
N THR A 103 16.98 -0.35 -5.48
CA THR A 103 17.51 0.08 -6.78
C THR A 103 16.50 0.76 -7.69
N ASN A 104 15.22 0.84 -7.30
CA ASN A 104 14.17 1.35 -8.17
C ASN A 104 13.04 2.08 -7.41
N PRO A 105 12.37 3.08 -8.05
CA PRO A 105 11.29 3.85 -7.43
C PRO A 105 10.08 3.01 -6.99
N TYR A 106 9.75 1.92 -7.68
CA TYR A 106 8.69 0.99 -7.23
C TYR A 106 9.00 0.41 -5.85
N GLY A 107 10.18 -0.19 -5.66
CA GLY A 107 10.58 -0.74 -4.37
C GLY A 107 10.65 0.34 -3.28
N LYS A 108 11.16 1.54 -3.62
CA LYS A 108 11.20 2.68 -2.69
C LYS A 108 9.81 3.10 -2.28
N SER A 109 8.83 3.11 -3.19
CA SER A 109 7.44 3.41 -2.85
C SER A 109 6.87 2.40 -1.85
N LYS A 110 7.17 1.09 -2.00
CA LYS A 110 6.74 0.06 -1.04
C LYS A 110 7.39 0.22 0.32
N TYR A 111 8.69 0.54 0.36
CA TYR A 111 9.42 0.83 1.59
C TYR A 111 8.87 2.06 2.33
N ILE A 112 8.56 3.14 1.60
CA ILE A 112 7.91 4.34 2.17
C ILE A 112 6.54 3.96 2.74
N CYS A 113 5.73 3.21 2.00
CA CYS A 113 4.44 2.75 2.48
C CYS A 113 4.54 1.93 3.78
N GLU A 114 5.53 1.06 3.93
CA GLU A 114 5.78 0.35 5.19
C GLU A 114 6.13 1.28 6.36
N HIS A 115 6.90 2.35 6.11
CA HIS A 115 7.24 3.34 7.13
C HIS A 115 6.01 4.13 7.56
N VAL A 116 5.23 4.63 6.60
CA VAL A 116 3.96 5.31 6.87
C VAL A 116 3.05 4.43 7.73
N LEU A 117 2.93 3.14 7.40
CA LEU A 117 2.10 2.20 8.17
C LEU A 117 2.64 1.95 9.59
N LYS A 118 3.96 1.89 9.78
CA LYS A 118 4.57 1.78 11.11
C LYS A 118 4.26 3.02 11.95
N ASP A 119 4.43 4.21 11.38
CA ASP A 119 4.19 5.48 12.05
C ASP A 119 2.71 5.64 12.45
N THR A 120 1.79 5.33 11.54
CA THR A 120 0.35 5.39 11.84
C THR A 120 -0.05 4.34 12.88
N THR A 121 0.52 3.13 12.82
CA THR A 121 0.27 2.13 13.86
C THR A 121 0.69 2.65 15.23
N VAL A 122 1.87 3.28 15.36
CA VAL A 122 2.33 3.85 16.64
C VAL A 122 1.38 4.95 17.14
N ALA A 123 0.92 5.84 16.26
CA ALA A 123 0.02 6.93 16.63
C ALA A 123 -1.37 6.47 17.13
N HIS A 124 -1.87 5.35 16.60
CA HIS A 124 -3.23 4.84 16.88
C HIS A 124 -3.27 3.59 17.77
N SER A 125 -2.12 3.15 18.32
CA SER A 125 -2.01 2.00 19.24
C SER A 125 -2.20 2.38 20.73
N VAL A 126 -2.97 3.44 21.02
CA VAL A 126 -3.35 3.84 22.40
C VAL A 126 -4.87 3.84 22.53
#